data_AF-I1BNN3-F1
#
_entry.id   AF-I1BNN3-F1
#
_cell.length_a   1.000
_cell.length_b   1.000
_cell.length_c   1.000
_cell.angle_alpha   90.00
_cell.angle_beta   90.00
_cell.angle_gamma   90.00
#
_symmetry.space_group_name_H-M   'P 1'
#
loop_
_entity.id
_entity.type
_entity.pdbx_description
1 polymer ?
#
loop_
_entity_poly.entity_id
_entity_poly.type
_entity_poly.pdbx_seq_one_letter_code
_entity_poly.pdbx_strand_id
1 'polypeptide(L)'
;MEDMNSSIHATIPRTSDLLEDIKGLQNILDTKLALYGDALTQNGLEWKAMGLPVDDRLLDATKQWLYNLCIGLMEALDSECKKIGNRVTDMSELYELPVVGEELMTSILIGLEFISEASMCIGYTCLKIIYSCRTMVTIYGQWMCENLSRLHDKEDEDEKRMVPSKRVDIRYMQLLDNMTQTISCLLVLGDLQIISNGDFTSQELSIENLSAVLVEFTIRAIGVIETEKNQKRVTGNIMTNPQTTFVYMTELLLTCVS
;
A
#
# COMPACT_ATOMS: atom_id res chain seq x y z
N MET A 1 24.69 18.17 -4.87
CA MET A 1 24.83 18.77 -3.53
C MET A 1 23.96 20.00 -3.35
N GLU A 2 24.01 21.01 -4.23
CA GLU A 2 23.16 22.21 -4.11
C GLU A 2 21.65 21.88 -4.12
N ASP A 3 21.22 20.96 -4.98
CA ASP A 3 19.83 20.48 -5.04
C ASP A 3 19.38 19.78 -3.73
N MET A 4 20.20 18.89 -3.15
CA MET A 4 19.93 18.29 -1.83
C MET A 4 19.79 19.35 -0.75
N ASN A 5 20.69 20.33 -0.74
CA ASN A 5 20.68 21.42 0.25
C ASN A 5 19.46 22.34 0.09
N SER A 6 18.92 22.48 -1.13
CA SER A 6 17.65 23.20 -1.32
C SER A 6 16.44 22.37 -0.84
N SER A 7 16.51 21.04 -0.96
CA SER A 7 15.40 20.12 -0.68
C SER A 7 15.13 19.96 0.81
N ILE A 8 16.17 19.99 1.66
CA ILE A 8 16.03 19.92 3.13
C ILE A 8 15.17 21.06 3.73
N HIS A 9 14.94 22.12 2.96
CA HIS A 9 14.11 23.26 3.37
C HIS A 9 12.70 23.24 2.75
N ALA A 10 12.41 22.28 1.88
CA ALA A 10 11.10 22.14 1.25
C ALA A 10 10.10 21.54 2.24
N THR A 11 8.97 22.23 2.42
CA THR A 11 7.82 21.73 3.18
C THR A 11 6.78 21.13 2.24
N ILE A 12 6.05 20.13 2.72
CA ILE A 12 4.91 19.52 2.02
C ILE A 12 3.87 20.61 1.70
N PRO A 13 3.46 20.79 0.43
CA PRO A 13 2.27 21.57 0.11
C PRO A 13 1.09 20.93 0.83
N ARG A 14 0.42 21.68 1.70
CA ARG A 14 -0.83 21.24 2.34
C ARG A 14 -1.97 21.87 1.59
N THR A 15 -2.44 21.22 0.54
CA THR A 15 -3.68 21.63 -0.11
C THR A 15 -4.87 21.05 0.66
N SER A 16 -6.09 21.28 0.16
CA SER A 16 -7.28 20.61 0.68
C SER A 16 -7.45 19.20 0.12
N ASP A 17 -6.62 18.79 -0.84
CA ASP A 17 -6.69 17.50 -1.53
C ASP A 17 -5.47 16.65 -1.16
N LEU A 18 -5.67 15.70 -0.24
CA LEU A 18 -4.60 14.81 0.20
C LEU A 18 -4.06 13.95 -0.95
N LEU A 19 -4.90 13.53 -1.89
CA LEU A 19 -4.47 12.66 -2.98
C LEU A 19 -3.55 13.41 -3.95
N GLU A 20 -3.87 14.68 -4.24
CA GLU A 20 -3.01 15.55 -5.03
C GLU A 20 -1.68 15.81 -4.32
N ASP A 21 -1.71 16.08 -3.01
CA ASP A 21 -0.52 16.29 -2.19
C ASP A 21 0.40 15.05 -2.20
N ILE A 22 -0.16 13.84 -2.06
CA ILE A 22 0.59 12.58 -2.10
C ILE A 22 1.24 12.35 -3.47
N LYS A 23 0.51 12.58 -4.56
CA LYS A 23 1.07 12.46 -5.92
C LYS A 23 2.20 13.46 -6.14
N GLY A 24 2.07 14.67 -5.62
CA GLY A 24 3.14 15.66 -5.62
C GLY A 24 4.37 15.18 -4.87
N LEU A 25 4.18 14.59 -3.69
CA LEU A 25 5.25 13.99 -2.89
C LEU A 25 5.94 12.83 -3.62
N GLN A 26 5.18 11.93 -4.24
CA GLN A 26 5.74 10.81 -4.99
C GLN A 26 6.61 11.31 -6.15
N ASN A 27 6.13 12.27 -6.94
CA ASN A 27 6.92 12.85 -8.04
C ASN A 27 8.21 13.53 -7.54
N ILE A 28 8.16 14.19 -6.38
CA ILE A 28 9.37 14.73 -5.73
C ILE A 28 10.32 13.59 -5.37
N LEU A 29 9.82 12.54 -4.71
CA LEU A 29 10.61 11.38 -4.32
C LEU A 29 11.28 10.75 -5.54
N ASP A 30 10.52 10.40 -6.58
CA ASP A 30 11.04 9.80 -7.82
C ASP A 30 12.16 10.65 -8.43
N THR A 31 11.94 11.97 -8.51
CA THR A 31 12.94 12.91 -9.03
C THR A 31 14.21 12.91 -8.18
N LYS A 32 14.08 12.87 -6.86
CA LYS A 32 15.21 12.87 -5.92
C LYS A 32 15.96 11.54 -5.93
N LEU A 33 15.24 10.42 -6.00
CA LEU A 33 15.83 9.08 -6.08
C LEU A 33 16.56 8.87 -7.40
N ALA A 34 16.05 9.39 -8.51
CA ALA A 34 16.76 9.36 -9.79
C ALA A 34 18.12 10.11 -9.73
N LEU A 35 18.24 11.14 -8.90
CA LEU A 35 19.47 11.94 -8.81
C LEU A 35 20.48 11.37 -7.81
N TYR A 36 20.01 10.84 -6.69
CA TYR A 36 20.88 10.48 -5.58
C TYR A 36 20.39 9.31 -4.72
N GLY A 37 19.46 8.49 -5.23
CA GLY A 37 18.91 7.34 -4.53
C GLY A 37 19.99 6.33 -4.12
N ASP A 38 20.85 5.91 -5.05
CA ASP A 38 21.94 4.97 -4.75
C ASP A 38 22.92 5.53 -3.72
N ALA A 39 23.23 6.82 -3.81
CA ALA A 39 24.07 7.50 -2.84
C ALA A 39 23.41 7.57 -1.45
N LEU A 40 22.10 7.77 -1.35
CA LEU A 40 21.40 7.71 -0.08
C LEU A 40 21.39 6.30 0.51
N THR A 41 21.02 5.30 -0.29
CA THR A 41 20.93 3.90 0.13
C THR A 41 22.29 3.38 0.59
N GLN A 42 23.38 3.76 -0.09
CA GLN A 42 24.73 3.30 0.22
C GLN A 42 25.57 4.29 1.04
N ASN A 43 24.96 5.32 1.65
CA ASN A 43 25.69 6.33 2.45
C ASN A 43 26.89 6.97 1.71
N GLY A 44 26.71 7.26 0.43
CA GLY A 44 27.69 7.89 -0.45
C GLY A 44 28.89 7.01 -0.81
N LEU A 45 28.83 5.68 -0.59
CA LEU A 45 29.91 4.76 -0.95
C LEU A 45 30.28 4.84 -2.43
N GLU A 46 29.29 4.96 -3.32
CA GLU A 46 29.52 5.13 -4.75
C GLU A 46 30.30 6.42 -5.05
N TRP A 47 29.91 7.55 -4.44
CA TRP A 47 30.63 8.82 -4.58
C TRP A 47 32.07 8.71 -4.04
N LYS A 48 32.26 8.04 -2.91
CA LYS A 48 33.60 7.75 -2.36
C LYS A 48 34.43 6.91 -3.35
N ALA A 49 33.83 5.90 -3.98
CA ALA A 49 34.50 5.05 -4.97
C ALA A 49 34.88 5.82 -6.25
N MET A 50 34.09 6.83 -6.63
CA MET A 50 34.39 7.73 -7.75
C MET A 50 35.41 8.84 -7.39
N GLY A 51 35.87 8.91 -6.14
CA GLY A 51 36.76 9.96 -5.66
C GLY A 51 36.08 11.32 -5.46
N LEU A 52 34.74 11.36 -5.38
CA LEU A 52 33.97 12.56 -5.10
C LEU A 52 33.94 12.85 -3.59
N PRO A 53 33.99 14.12 -3.17
CA PRO A 53 33.81 14.48 -1.78
C PRO A 53 32.39 14.14 -1.34
N VAL A 54 32.26 13.43 -0.21
CA VAL A 54 30.98 13.09 0.40
C VAL A 54 30.78 13.94 1.66
N ASP A 55 29.68 14.69 1.68
CA ASP A 55 29.23 15.39 2.87
C ASP A 55 28.25 14.49 3.63
N ASP A 56 28.77 13.76 4.61
CA ASP A 56 27.96 12.85 5.43
C ASP A 56 26.85 13.61 6.19
N ARG A 57 27.06 14.89 6.56
CA ARG A 57 26.03 15.70 7.23
C ARG A 57 24.88 16.04 6.30
N LEU A 58 25.18 16.32 5.03
CA LEU A 58 24.15 16.58 4.02
C LEU A 58 23.34 15.32 3.71
N LEU A 59 23.99 14.15 3.67
CA LEU A 59 23.31 12.86 3.54
C LEU A 59 22.36 12.63 4.71
N ASP A 60 22.85 12.77 5.95
CA ASP A 60 22.03 12.61 7.16
C ASP A 60 20.87 13.60 7.21
N ALA A 61 21.10 14.87 6.86
CA ALA A 61 20.05 15.88 6.79
C ALA A 61 18.98 15.55 5.73
N THR A 62 19.39 15.01 4.58
CA THR A 62 18.48 14.58 3.51
C THR A 62 17.64 13.37 3.95
N LYS A 63 18.26 12.40 4.62
CA LYS A 63 17.56 11.24 5.21
C LYS A 63 16.56 11.67 6.27
N GLN A 64 16.97 12.59 7.15
CA GLN A 64 16.09 13.14 8.18
C GLN A 64 14.91 13.92 7.57
N TRP A 65 15.15 14.66 6.48
CA TRP A 65 14.09 15.33 5.74
C TRP A 65 13.08 14.33 5.16
N LEU A 66 13.53 13.29 4.45
CA LEU A 66 12.65 12.21 3.95
C LEU A 66 11.87 11.54 5.08
N TYR A 67 12.53 11.25 6.20
CA TYR A 67 11.87 10.67 7.37
C TYR A 67 10.75 11.57 7.93
N ASN A 68 10.99 12.88 8.00
CA ASN A 68 9.98 13.84 8.42
C ASN A 68 8.80 13.90 7.44
N LEU A 69 9.04 13.70 6.14
CA LEU A 69 7.98 13.60 5.13
C LEU A 69 7.10 12.37 5.40
N CYS A 70 7.69 11.20 5.69
CA CYS A 70 6.94 9.99 6.03
C CYS A 70 6.05 10.19 7.27
N ILE A 71 6.57 10.85 8.32
CA ILE A 71 5.77 11.17 9.52
C ILE A 71 4.60 12.10 9.17
N GLY A 72 4.89 13.19 8.46
CA GLY A 72 3.87 14.18 8.11
C GLY A 72 2.76 13.57 7.25
N LEU A 73 3.12 12.69 6.32
CA LEU A 73 2.16 11.96 5.50
C LEU A 73 1.30 11.00 6.31
N MET A 74 1.91 10.23 7.23
CA MET A 74 1.13 9.34 8.11
C MET A 74 0.13 10.09 8.98
N GLU A 75 0.51 11.27 9.49
CA GLU A 75 -0.38 12.12 10.28
C GLU A 75 -1.54 12.68 9.44
N ALA A 76 -1.28 12.99 8.16
CA ALA A 76 -2.32 13.43 7.23
C ALA A 76 -3.31 12.30 6.90
N LEU A 77 -2.82 11.10 6.59
CA LEU A 77 -3.64 9.91 6.35
C LEU A 77 -4.49 9.55 7.57
N ASP A 78 -3.90 9.54 8.77
CA ASP A 78 -4.63 9.30 10.02
C ASP A 78 -5.72 10.35 10.27
N SER A 79 -5.45 11.62 9.94
CA SER A 79 -6.45 12.68 10.02
C SER A 79 -7.62 12.45 9.06
N GLU A 80 -7.36 12.08 7.80
CA GLU A 80 -8.42 11.79 6.83
C GLU A 80 -9.25 10.57 7.23
N CYS A 81 -8.61 9.48 7.65
CA CYS A 81 -9.30 8.30 8.17
C CYS A 81 -10.22 8.65 9.36
N LYS A 82 -9.76 9.48 10.30
CA LYS A 82 -10.58 9.94 11.43
C LYS A 82 -11.72 10.87 11.02
N LYS A 83 -11.50 11.78 10.06
CA LYS A 83 -12.57 12.64 9.53
C LYS A 83 -13.70 11.80 8.96
N ILE A 84 -13.34 10.74 8.26
CA ILE A 84 -14.29 9.80 7.68
C ILE A 84 -14.96 8.95 8.76
N GLY A 85 -14.22 8.36 9.70
CA GLY A 85 -14.81 7.58 10.80
C GLY A 85 -15.72 8.40 11.75
N ASN A 86 -15.54 9.73 11.81
CA ASN A 86 -16.47 10.62 12.52
C ASN A 86 -17.73 10.94 11.72
N ARG A 87 -17.70 10.79 10.39
CA ARG A 87 -18.81 11.06 9.47
C ARG A 87 -19.61 9.81 9.13
N VAL A 88 -18.99 8.65 9.26
CA VAL A 88 -19.49 7.35 8.81
C VAL A 88 -19.58 6.43 10.02
N THR A 89 -20.79 5.96 10.34
CA THR A 89 -21.05 5.09 11.49
C THR A 89 -20.62 3.64 11.25
N ASP A 90 -20.59 3.23 9.99
CA ASP A 90 -20.18 1.90 9.54
C ASP A 90 -19.34 2.01 8.26
N MET A 91 -18.18 1.34 8.21
CA MET A 91 -17.29 1.36 7.03
C MET A 91 -18.04 0.97 5.74
N SER A 92 -19.11 0.17 5.85
CA SER A 92 -20.09 -0.13 4.80
C SER A 92 -20.64 1.12 4.06
N GLU A 93 -20.79 2.25 4.76
CA GLU A 93 -21.35 3.50 4.20
C GLU A 93 -20.34 4.23 3.29
N LEU A 94 -19.03 4.02 3.47
CA LEU A 94 -18.01 4.59 2.56
C LEU A 94 -18.14 4.05 1.14
N TYR A 95 -18.76 2.88 0.99
CA TYR A 95 -19.04 2.29 -0.31
C TYR A 95 -20.32 2.82 -0.94
N GLU A 96 -21.25 3.39 -0.16
CA GLU A 96 -22.40 4.12 -0.72
C GLU A 96 -22.00 5.49 -1.26
N LEU A 97 -20.82 5.99 -0.86
CA LEU A 97 -20.15 7.16 -1.39
C LEU A 97 -18.85 6.77 -2.13
N PRO A 98 -18.95 6.03 -3.26
CA PRO A 98 -17.81 5.37 -3.90
C PRO A 98 -16.66 6.32 -4.24
N VAL A 99 -16.96 7.58 -4.57
CA VAL A 99 -15.94 8.60 -4.88
C VAL A 99 -15.05 8.90 -3.67
N VAL A 100 -15.65 9.07 -2.48
CA VAL A 100 -14.92 9.44 -1.26
C VAL A 100 -14.14 8.24 -0.71
N GLY A 101 -14.74 7.05 -0.76
CA GLY A 101 -14.09 5.81 -0.34
C GLY A 101 -12.89 5.46 -1.24
N GLU A 102 -13.07 5.46 -2.57
CA GLU A 102 -11.98 5.11 -3.49
C GLU A 102 -10.82 6.12 -3.45
N GLU A 103 -11.10 7.41 -3.30
CA GLU A 103 -10.05 8.45 -3.17
C GLU A 103 -9.24 8.27 -1.90
N LEU A 104 -9.88 8.00 -0.75
CA LEU A 104 -9.17 7.72 0.50
C LEU A 104 -8.31 6.46 0.37
N MET A 105 -8.86 5.39 -0.20
CA MET A 105 -8.16 4.12 -0.32
C MET A 105 -6.99 4.21 -1.31
N THR A 106 -7.14 5.00 -2.37
CA THR A 106 -6.05 5.36 -3.28
C THR A 106 -4.98 6.17 -2.55
N SER A 107 -5.38 7.11 -1.70
CA SER A 107 -4.45 7.90 -0.87
C SER A 107 -3.67 7.01 0.10
N ILE A 108 -4.33 6.05 0.73
CA ILE A 108 -3.69 5.06 1.60
C ILE A 108 -2.67 4.23 0.82
N LEU A 109 -3.04 3.68 -0.33
CA LEU A 109 -2.16 2.85 -1.14
C LEU A 109 -0.89 3.61 -1.56
N ILE A 110 -1.04 4.75 -2.24
CA ILE A 110 0.10 5.53 -2.73
C ILE A 110 0.91 6.09 -1.54
N GLY A 111 0.26 6.42 -0.43
CA GLY A 111 0.95 6.88 0.76
C GLY A 111 1.82 5.79 1.40
N LEU A 112 1.37 4.54 1.40
CA LEU A 112 2.15 3.40 1.88
C LEU A 112 3.34 3.10 0.96
N GLU A 113 3.16 3.21 -0.36
CA GLU A 113 4.23 3.07 -1.35
C GLU A 113 5.33 4.11 -1.12
N PHE A 114 4.94 5.39 -1.02
CA PHE A 114 5.85 6.49 -0.72
C PHE A 114 6.68 6.21 0.54
N ILE A 115 6.02 5.81 1.63
CA ILE A 115 6.69 5.57 2.91
C ILE A 115 7.66 4.41 2.82
N SER A 116 7.24 3.32 2.17
CA SER A 116 8.08 2.14 1.98
C SER A 116 9.34 2.47 1.19
N GLU A 117 9.18 3.15 0.06
CA GLU A 117 10.28 3.53 -0.83
C GLU A 117 11.22 4.54 -0.16
N ALA A 118 10.68 5.60 0.45
CA ALA A 118 11.48 6.56 1.20
C ALA A 118 12.25 5.89 2.34
N SER A 119 11.63 4.97 3.09
CA SER A 119 12.29 4.21 4.16
C SER A 119 13.42 3.32 3.63
N MET A 120 13.29 2.70 2.46
CA MET A 120 14.40 1.95 1.85
C MET A 120 15.59 2.85 1.55
N CYS A 121 15.36 4.04 1.01
CA CYS A 121 16.42 4.99 0.68
C CYS A 121 17.09 5.59 1.92
N ILE A 122 16.31 5.79 2.98
CA ILE A 122 16.83 6.18 4.30
C ILE A 122 17.69 5.06 4.89
N GLY A 123 17.27 3.80 4.71
CA GLY A 123 17.90 2.61 5.26
C GLY A 123 17.44 2.24 6.67
N TYR A 124 16.43 2.94 7.20
CA TYR A 124 15.78 2.61 8.47
C TYR A 124 14.34 3.10 8.50
N THR A 125 13.57 2.58 9.45
CA THR A 125 12.24 3.08 9.81
C THR A 125 12.08 3.06 11.34
N CYS A 126 10.92 3.47 11.86
CA CYS A 126 10.62 3.42 13.28
C CYS A 126 9.30 2.70 13.57
N LEU A 127 9.17 2.19 14.80
CA LEU A 127 7.96 1.50 15.27
C LEU A 127 6.70 2.33 15.06
N LYS A 128 6.73 3.65 15.28
CA LYS A 128 5.57 4.52 15.09
C LYS A 128 5.07 4.44 13.64
N ILE A 129 5.95 4.55 12.65
CA ILE A 129 5.60 4.48 11.23
C ILE A 129 5.02 3.10 10.91
N ILE A 130 5.67 2.01 11.36
CA ILE A 130 5.21 0.65 11.10
C ILE A 130 3.81 0.43 11.65
N TYR A 131 3.55 0.80 12.91
CA TYR A 131 2.23 0.63 13.51
C TYR A 131 1.16 1.46 12.82
N SER A 132 1.48 2.71 12.46
CA SER A 132 0.56 3.54 11.68
C SER A 132 0.27 2.90 10.32
N CYS A 133 1.28 2.40 9.62
CA CYS A 133 1.10 1.70 8.34
C CYS A 133 0.25 0.44 8.50
N ARG A 134 0.48 -0.37 9.55
CA ARG A 134 -0.35 -1.56 9.84
C ARG A 134 -1.82 -1.21 10.03
N THR A 135 -2.10 -0.12 10.73
CA THR A 135 -3.47 0.40 10.87
C THR A 135 -4.06 0.77 9.52
N MET A 136 -3.30 1.47 8.66
CA MET A 136 -3.76 1.82 7.31
C MET A 136 -4.03 0.59 6.45
N VAL A 137 -3.17 -0.43 6.49
CA VAL A 137 -3.39 -1.70 5.79
C VAL A 137 -4.61 -2.44 6.32
N THR A 138 -4.85 -2.39 7.63
CA THR A 138 -6.06 -2.99 8.24
C THR A 138 -7.31 -2.32 7.70
N ILE A 139 -7.34 -0.97 7.67
CA ILE A 139 -8.46 -0.19 7.10
C ILE A 139 -8.66 -0.52 5.62
N TYR A 140 -7.56 -0.54 4.85
CA TYR A 140 -7.60 -0.86 3.42
C TYR A 140 -8.09 -2.29 3.16
N GLY A 141 -7.61 -3.26 3.94
CA GLY A 141 -7.99 -4.66 3.84
C GLY A 141 -9.45 -4.88 4.21
N GLN A 142 -9.98 -4.21 5.24
CA GLN A 142 -11.42 -4.21 5.53
C GLN A 142 -12.21 -3.64 4.34
N TRP A 143 -11.74 -2.52 3.77
CA TRP A 143 -12.36 -1.92 2.59
C TRP A 143 -12.31 -2.86 1.35
N MET A 144 -11.27 -3.67 1.24
CA MET A 144 -11.17 -4.62 0.14
C MET A 144 -12.09 -5.82 0.35
N CYS A 145 -12.15 -6.34 1.57
CA CYS A 145 -12.97 -7.48 1.93
C CYS A 145 -14.44 -7.25 1.53
N GLU A 146 -15.03 -6.09 1.84
CA GLU A 146 -16.43 -5.89 1.43
C GLU A 146 -16.59 -5.62 -0.07
N ASN A 147 -15.59 -5.01 -0.74
CA ASN A 147 -15.59 -4.94 -2.21
C ASN A 147 -15.64 -6.34 -2.84
N LEU A 148 -14.85 -7.29 -2.31
CA LEU A 148 -14.84 -8.67 -2.76
C LEU A 148 -16.19 -9.36 -2.49
N SER A 149 -16.78 -9.16 -1.30
CA SER A 149 -18.12 -9.71 -1.00
C SER A 149 -19.20 -9.18 -1.93
N ARG A 150 -19.17 -7.90 -2.30
CA ARG A 150 -20.16 -7.35 -3.25
C ARG A 150 -19.97 -7.83 -4.68
N LEU A 151 -18.73 -8.16 -5.08
CA LEU A 151 -18.50 -8.82 -6.38
C LEU A 151 -19.14 -10.21 -6.38
N HIS A 152 -19.11 -10.92 -5.25
CA HIS A 152 -19.79 -12.20 -5.06
C HIS A 152 -21.33 -12.05 -5.02
N ASP A 153 -21.86 -11.13 -4.21
CA ASP A 153 -23.32 -10.97 -4.01
C ASP A 153 -24.06 -10.45 -5.26
N LYS A 154 -23.40 -9.64 -6.09
CA LYS A 154 -23.99 -9.16 -7.35
C LYS A 154 -24.21 -10.29 -8.36
N GLU A 155 -23.42 -11.35 -8.33
CA GLU A 155 -23.63 -12.50 -9.22
C GLU A 155 -24.86 -13.34 -8.84
N ASP A 156 -25.19 -13.42 -7.54
CA ASP A 156 -26.36 -14.15 -7.05
C ASP A 156 -27.68 -13.41 -7.34
N GLU A 157 -27.69 -12.07 -7.40
CA GLU A 157 -28.89 -11.30 -7.80
C GLU A 157 -29.03 -11.11 -9.34
N ASP A 158 -27.92 -11.03 -10.08
CA ASP A 158 -27.92 -10.82 -11.55
C ASP A 158 -27.99 -12.12 -12.39
N GLU A 159 -28.46 -13.25 -11.83
CA GLU A 159 -28.94 -14.40 -12.64
C GLU A 159 -30.01 -13.98 -13.69
N LYS A 160 -30.56 -12.76 -13.61
CA LYS A 160 -31.50 -12.18 -14.58
C LYS A 160 -30.93 -11.14 -15.54
N ARG A 161 -29.69 -10.67 -15.39
CA ARG A 161 -29.07 -9.73 -16.34
C ARG A 161 -27.59 -10.05 -16.54
N MET A 162 -27.27 -10.50 -17.75
CA MET A 162 -25.91 -10.75 -18.25
C MET A 162 -24.99 -9.52 -18.07
N VAL A 163 -24.36 -9.38 -16.91
CA VAL A 163 -23.19 -8.51 -16.75
C VAL A 163 -22.00 -9.25 -17.36
N PRO A 164 -21.19 -8.62 -18.22
CA PRO A 164 -20.08 -9.31 -18.88
C PRO A 164 -18.99 -9.68 -17.86
N SER A 165 -18.79 -10.98 -17.63
CA SER A 165 -17.82 -11.55 -16.67
C SER A 165 -16.43 -10.90 -16.74
N LYS A 166 -15.97 -10.54 -17.96
CA LYS A 166 -14.68 -9.87 -18.20
C LYS A 166 -14.43 -8.61 -17.37
N ARG A 167 -15.47 -7.86 -16.94
CA ARG A 167 -15.30 -6.66 -16.10
C ARG A 167 -15.13 -6.99 -14.63
N VAL A 168 -15.71 -8.10 -14.17
CA VAL A 168 -15.56 -8.61 -12.80
C VAL A 168 -14.15 -9.14 -12.62
N ASP A 169 -13.63 -9.93 -13.58
CA ASP A 169 -12.25 -10.45 -13.59
C ASP A 169 -11.20 -9.34 -13.44
N ILE A 170 -11.37 -8.22 -14.17
CA ILE A 170 -10.42 -7.08 -14.14
C ILE A 170 -10.44 -6.38 -12.78
N ARG A 171 -11.63 -6.10 -12.23
CA ARG A 171 -11.74 -5.41 -10.93
C ARG A 171 -11.23 -6.29 -9.80
N TYR A 172 -11.53 -7.58 -9.84
CA TYR A 172 -11.00 -8.55 -8.88
C TYR A 172 -9.48 -8.59 -8.92
N MET A 173 -8.88 -8.69 -10.12
CA MET A 173 -7.43 -8.68 -10.29
C MET A 173 -6.78 -7.40 -9.75
N GLN A 174 -7.39 -6.23 -9.99
CA GLN A 174 -6.92 -4.95 -9.45
C GLN A 174 -6.95 -4.92 -7.92
N LEU A 175 -8.01 -5.44 -7.30
CA LEU A 175 -8.11 -5.49 -5.83
C LEU A 175 -7.02 -6.38 -5.24
N LEU A 176 -6.79 -7.56 -5.81
CA LEU A 176 -5.72 -8.46 -5.36
C LEU A 176 -4.34 -7.82 -5.50
N ASP A 177 -4.04 -7.23 -6.66
CA ASP A 177 -2.76 -6.58 -6.96
C ASP A 177 -2.47 -5.45 -5.95
N ASN A 178 -3.47 -4.60 -5.69
CA ASN A 178 -3.35 -3.54 -4.70
C ASN A 178 -3.15 -4.09 -3.27
N MET A 179 -3.76 -5.23 -2.91
CA MET A 179 -3.54 -5.84 -1.59
C MET A 179 -2.12 -6.33 -1.45
N THR A 180 -1.64 -7.05 -2.45
CA THR A 180 -0.26 -7.54 -2.49
C THR A 180 0.69 -6.37 -2.35
N GLN A 181 0.50 -5.31 -3.14
CA GLN A 181 1.32 -4.11 -3.08
C GLN A 181 1.34 -3.50 -1.67
N THR A 182 0.18 -3.40 -1.04
CA THR A 182 0.02 -2.90 0.34
C THR A 182 0.77 -3.77 1.37
N ILE A 183 0.70 -5.09 1.23
CA ILE A 183 1.41 -6.06 2.09
C ILE A 183 2.92 -5.99 1.85
N SER A 184 3.36 -5.94 0.59
CA SER A 184 4.77 -5.79 0.21
C SER A 184 5.38 -4.54 0.83
N CYS A 185 4.66 -3.41 0.82
CA CYS A 185 5.09 -2.18 1.49
C CYS A 185 5.34 -2.41 2.99
N LEU A 186 4.45 -3.13 3.68
CA LEU A 186 4.62 -3.47 5.10
C LEU A 186 5.79 -4.42 5.36
N LEU A 187 6.02 -5.40 4.49
CA LEU A 187 7.13 -6.35 4.63
C LEU A 187 8.48 -5.62 4.54
N VAL A 188 8.63 -4.74 3.55
CA VAL A 188 9.83 -3.88 3.41
C VAL A 188 10.08 -3.07 4.68
N LEU A 189 9.04 -2.46 5.25
CA LEU A 189 9.15 -1.69 6.49
C LEU A 189 9.51 -2.59 7.69
N GLY A 190 8.98 -3.81 7.74
CA GLY A 190 9.30 -4.82 8.74
C GLY A 190 10.78 -5.23 8.70
N ASP A 191 11.32 -5.48 7.51
CA ASP A 191 12.73 -5.85 7.31
C ASP A 191 13.68 -4.74 7.76
N LEU A 192 13.34 -3.48 7.43
CA LEU A 192 14.10 -2.30 7.86
C LEU A 192 14.08 -2.10 9.39
N GLN A 193 13.04 -2.57 10.09
CA GLN A 193 12.96 -2.52 11.54
C GLN A 193 14.01 -3.41 12.21
N ILE A 194 14.18 -4.63 11.69
CA ILE A 194 15.09 -5.65 12.23
C ILE A 194 16.53 -5.13 12.23
N ILE A 195 16.86 -4.25 11.29
CA ILE A 195 18.18 -3.62 11.16
C ILE A 195 18.43 -2.54 12.22
N SER A 196 17.39 -1.94 12.82
CA SER A 196 17.51 -0.67 13.56
C SER A 196 17.66 -0.75 15.10
N ASN A 197 17.28 -1.84 15.79
CA ASN A 197 17.67 -2.24 17.17
C ASN A 197 16.60 -3.11 17.85
N GLY A 198 17.08 -4.06 18.67
CA GLY A 198 16.28 -4.87 19.58
C GLY A 198 15.84 -4.09 20.82
N ASP A 199 14.55 -3.83 20.91
CA ASP A 199 13.81 -3.84 22.17
C ASP A 199 12.31 -3.87 21.84
N PHE A 200 11.71 -5.05 22.02
CA PHE A 200 10.28 -5.25 21.86
C PHE A 200 9.59 -4.92 23.17
N THR A 201 8.92 -3.77 23.24
CA THR A 201 7.85 -3.60 24.23
C THR A 201 6.60 -3.00 23.61
N SER A 202 5.53 -3.80 23.72
CA SER A 202 4.09 -3.49 23.65
C SER A 202 3.50 -2.93 22.35
N GLN A 203 2.73 -3.76 21.64
CA GLN A 203 1.25 -3.62 21.51
C GLN A 203 0.65 -4.76 20.65
N GLU A 204 0.21 -5.83 21.33
CA GLU A 204 -0.41 -7.04 20.76
C GLU A 204 -1.73 -6.78 20.00
N LEU A 205 -2.44 -5.69 20.32
CA LEU A 205 -3.78 -5.39 19.79
C LEU A 205 -3.84 -5.01 18.29
N SER A 206 -2.76 -4.46 17.70
CA SER A 206 -2.77 -4.13 16.25
C SER A 206 -2.45 -5.34 15.37
N ILE A 207 -1.76 -6.34 15.91
CA ILE A 207 -1.33 -7.55 15.20
C ILE A 207 -2.51 -8.50 14.99
N GLU A 208 -3.39 -8.61 16.00
CA GLU A 208 -4.59 -9.43 15.92
C GLU A 208 -5.55 -8.95 14.82
N ASN A 209 -5.72 -7.63 14.69
CA ASN A 209 -6.61 -7.05 13.68
C ASN A 209 -6.10 -7.25 12.25
N LEU A 210 -4.81 -7.05 12.00
CA LEU A 210 -4.23 -7.26 10.67
C LEU A 210 -4.28 -8.75 10.27
N SER A 211 -3.95 -9.66 11.19
CA SER A 211 -3.99 -11.10 10.92
C SER A 211 -5.41 -11.59 10.60
N ALA A 212 -6.42 -11.10 11.35
CA ALA A 212 -7.81 -11.41 11.08
C ALA A 212 -8.25 -10.91 9.69
N VAL A 213 -7.88 -9.67 9.33
CA VAL A 213 -8.20 -9.08 8.02
C VAL A 213 -7.54 -9.85 6.88
N LEU A 214 -6.28 -10.29 7.04
CA LEU A 214 -5.59 -11.09 6.02
C LEU A 214 -6.23 -12.47 5.83
N VAL A 215 -6.64 -13.13 6.92
CA VAL A 215 -7.38 -14.39 6.86
C VAL A 215 -8.72 -14.19 6.15
N GLU A 216 -9.46 -13.15 6.54
CA GLU A 216 -10.75 -12.83 5.93
C GLU A 216 -10.63 -12.50 4.44
N PHE A 217 -9.64 -11.68 4.07
CA PHE A 217 -9.30 -11.38 2.69
C PHE A 217 -9.04 -12.67 1.90
N THR A 218 -8.22 -13.56 2.44
CA THR A 218 -7.89 -14.84 1.79
C THR A 218 -9.13 -15.70 1.58
N ILE A 219 -10.00 -15.82 2.59
CA ILE A 219 -11.25 -16.57 2.50
C ILE A 219 -12.17 -15.97 1.43
N ARG A 220 -12.36 -14.65 1.42
CA ARG A 220 -13.22 -13.95 0.44
C ARG A 220 -12.66 -14.04 -0.97
N ALA A 221 -11.34 -13.92 -1.13
CA ALA A 221 -10.67 -14.10 -2.42
C ALA A 221 -10.86 -15.52 -2.97
N ILE A 222 -10.71 -16.56 -2.13
CA ILE A 222 -10.98 -17.96 -2.51
C ILE A 222 -12.45 -18.15 -2.89
N GLY A 223 -13.39 -17.55 -2.17
CA GLY A 223 -14.82 -17.61 -2.47
C GLY A 223 -15.15 -17.16 -3.90
N VAL A 224 -14.61 -16.01 -4.33
CA VAL A 224 -14.78 -15.50 -5.71
C VAL A 224 -14.18 -16.45 -6.76
N ILE A 225 -13.07 -17.12 -6.46
CA ILE A 225 -12.46 -18.10 -7.37
C ILE A 225 -13.35 -19.35 -7.51
N GLU A 226 -13.92 -19.82 -6.40
CA GLU A 226 -14.79 -20.99 -6.41
C GLU A 226 -16.10 -20.74 -7.17
N THR A 227 -16.71 -19.55 -7.03
CA THR A 227 -17.91 -19.18 -7.80
C THR A 227 -17.63 -19.12 -9.29
N GLU A 228 -16.54 -18.48 -9.72
CA GLU A 228 -16.12 -18.45 -11.12
C GLU A 228 -15.87 -19.85 -11.69
N LYS A 229 -15.21 -20.73 -10.93
CA LYS A 229 -14.93 -22.11 -11.34
C LYS A 229 -16.22 -22.92 -11.51
N ASN A 230 -17.21 -22.68 -10.65
CA ASN A 230 -18.50 -23.35 -10.70
C ASN A 230 -19.36 -22.81 -11.85
N GLN A 231 -19.38 -21.50 -12.12
CA GLN A 231 -20.03 -20.92 -13.30
C GLN A 231 -19.42 -21.42 -14.62
N LYS A 232 -18.09 -21.52 -14.71
CA LYS A 232 -17.37 -22.05 -15.89
C LYS A 232 -17.63 -23.56 -16.12
N ARG A 233 -17.92 -24.32 -15.05
CA ARG A 233 -18.37 -25.73 -15.16
C ARG A 233 -19.78 -25.85 -15.73
N VAL A 234 -20.67 -24.90 -15.46
CA VAL A 234 -22.04 -24.87 -15.98
C VAL A 234 -22.07 -24.39 -17.44
N THR A 235 -21.16 -23.50 -17.85
CA THR A 235 -21.08 -22.91 -19.20
C THR A 235 -19.97 -23.53 -20.06
N GLY A 236 -19.91 -24.86 -20.10
CA GLY A 236 -18.86 -25.61 -20.80
C GLY A 236 -18.57 -25.13 -22.23
N ASN A 237 -17.39 -24.52 -22.43
CA ASN A 237 -16.66 -24.54 -23.69
C ASN A 237 -15.15 -24.46 -23.42
N ILE A 238 -14.42 -25.50 -23.82
CA ILE A 238 -13.05 -25.85 -23.44
C ILE A 238 -11.96 -24.98 -24.13
N MET A 239 -12.29 -23.84 -24.76
CA MET A 239 -11.34 -23.11 -25.64
C MET A 239 -11.02 -21.66 -25.26
N THR A 240 -11.25 -21.22 -24.03
CA THR A 240 -10.73 -19.93 -23.56
C THR A 240 -9.96 -20.11 -22.27
N ASN A 241 -8.64 -20.06 -22.39
CA ASN A 241 -7.67 -20.27 -21.33
C ASN A 241 -7.35 -18.94 -20.62
N PRO A 242 -7.63 -18.78 -19.31
CA PRO A 242 -7.02 -17.77 -18.46
C PRO A 242 -6.19 -18.43 -17.35
N GLN A 243 -5.40 -19.47 -17.67
CA GLN A 243 -4.52 -20.11 -16.68
C GLN A 243 -3.43 -19.18 -16.13
N THR A 244 -3.18 -18.04 -16.78
CA THR A 244 -2.22 -17.05 -16.30
C THR A 244 -2.64 -16.44 -14.96
N THR A 245 -3.90 -16.06 -14.79
CA THR A 245 -4.38 -15.45 -13.54
C THR A 245 -4.30 -16.42 -12.36
N PHE A 246 -4.57 -17.71 -12.61
CA PHE A 246 -4.47 -18.76 -11.61
C PHE A 246 -3.01 -19.06 -11.21
N VAL A 247 -2.08 -19.05 -12.18
CA VAL A 247 -0.66 -19.23 -11.92
C VAL A 247 -0.08 -18.06 -11.14
N TYR A 248 -0.36 -16.82 -11.54
CA TYR A 248 0.08 -15.62 -10.81
C TYR A 248 -0.50 -15.54 -9.39
N MET A 249 -1.77 -15.93 -9.18
CA MET A 249 -2.39 -15.96 -7.84
C MET A 249 -1.77 -17.02 -6.93
N THR A 250 -1.45 -18.20 -7.46
CA THR A 250 -0.80 -19.25 -6.68
C THR A 250 0.60 -18.80 -6.26
N GLU A 251 1.31 -18.12 -7.15
CA GLU A 251 2.63 -17.55 -6.89
C GLU A 251 2.56 -16.45 -5.82
N LEU A 252 1.57 -15.53 -5.92
CA LEU A 252 1.33 -14.45 -4.97
C LEU A 252 0.98 -14.93 -3.56
N LEU A 253 0.09 -15.91 -3.44
CA LEU A 253 -0.29 -16.49 -2.15
C LEU A 253 0.86 -17.29 -1.53
N LEU A 254 1.69 -17.95 -2.33
CA LEU A 254 2.88 -18.65 -1.85
C LEU A 254 3.98 -17.69 -1.39
N THR A 255 4.15 -16.54 -2.05
CA THR A 255 5.11 -15.51 -1.61
C THR A 255 4.75 -14.86 -0.27
N CYS A 256 3.48 -14.83 0.13
CA CYS A 256 3.07 -14.28 1.43
C CYS A 256 3.22 -15.26 2.61
N VAL A 257 3.45 -16.56 2.34
CA VAL A 257 3.56 -17.63 3.35
C VAL A 257 5.02 -18.09 3.52
N SER A 258 5.94 -17.58 2.70
CA SER A 258 7.39 -17.90 2.72
C SER A 258 8.17 -16.90 3.57
#